data_AF-A0A9Q1EV13-F1
#
_entry.id   AF-A0A9Q1EV13-F1
#
_cell.length_a   1.000
_cell.length_b   1.000
_cell.length_c   1.000
_cell.angle_alpha   90.00
_cell.angle_beta   90.00
_cell.angle_gamma   90.00
#
_symmetry.space_group_name_H-M   'P 1'
#
loop_
_entity.id
_entity.type
_entity.pdbx_description
1 polymer ?
#
loop_
_entity_poly.entity_id
_entity_poly.type
_entity_poly.pdbx_seq_one_letter_code
_entity_poly.pdbx_strand_id
1 'polypeptide(L)'
;MRIERLQFIADHCPQLRVEALKMALSFVQRTFNVDVYEEIHRKLTDASREVQGVPDAVPEGLVEPPVLDTAWAESTRKKALLKLEKLDTDLKKLQGQLHKREYQERPR
;
A
#
# COMPACT_ATOMS: atom_id res chain seq x y z
N MET A 1 7.14 -5.99 -6.81
CA MET A 1 7.90 -7.24 -6.54
C MET A 1 7.57 -7.92 -5.20
N ARG A 2 7.86 -7.35 -4.01
CA ARG A 2 7.65 -8.09 -2.74
C ARG A 2 6.17 -8.28 -2.36
N ILE A 3 5.34 -7.25 -2.53
CA ILE A 3 3.90 -7.31 -2.22
C ILE A 3 3.18 -8.28 -3.19
N GLU A 4 3.44 -8.18 -4.49
CA GLU A 4 2.90 -9.11 -5.51
C GLU A 4 3.22 -10.57 -5.20
N ARG A 5 4.46 -10.88 -4.78
CA ARG A 5 4.86 -12.25 -4.41
C ARG A 5 4.10 -12.77 -3.19
N LEU A 6 3.85 -11.92 -2.19
CA LEU A 6 3.08 -12.31 -1.01
C LEU A 6 1.60 -12.51 -1.34
N GLN A 7 1.02 -11.67 -2.19
CA GLN A 7 -0.34 -11.86 -2.69
C GLN A 7 -0.46 -13.16 -3.49
N PHE A 8 0.51 -13.45 -4.36
CA PHE A 8 0.53 -14.70 -5.11
C PHE A 8 0.54 -15.93 -4.20
N ILE A 9 1.35 -15.93 -3.14
CA ILE A 9 1.36 -17.01 -2.14
C ILE A 9 -0.01 -17.14 -1.46
N ALA A 10 -0.63 -16.01 -1.11
CA ALA A 10 -1.95 -16.00 -0.47
C ALA A 10 -3.05 -16.60 -1.36
N ASP A 11 -2.95 -16.40 -2.67
CA ASP A 11 -3.91 -16.92 -3.65
C ASP A 11 -3.73 -18.43 -3.89
N HIS A 12 -2.49 -18.93 -3.90
CA HIS A 12 -2.17 -20.32 -4.28
C HIS A 12 -2.00 -21.29 -3.10
N CYS A 13 -1.71 -20.79 -1.89
CA CYS A 13 -1.45 -21.60 -0.71
C CYS A 13 -2.42 -21.22 0.43
N PRO A 14 -3.61 -21.85 0.52
CA PRO A 14 -4.62 -21.52 1.54
C PRO A 14 -4.08 -21.57 2.97
N GLN A 15 -3.25 -22.55 3.27
CA GLN A 15 -2.62 -22.74 4.59
C GLN A 15 -1.64 -21.63 5.01
N LEU A 16 -1.12 -20.85 4.05
CA LEU A 16 -0.20 -19.72 4.31
C LEU A 16 -0.85 -18.37 4.07
N ARG A 17 -2.14 -18.34 3.68
CA ARG A 17 -2.84 -17.14 3.22
C ARG A 17 -2.82 -16.03 4.26
N VAL A 18 -3.19 -16.34 5.50
CA VAL A 18 -3.28 -15.36 6.58
C VAL A 18 -1.91 -14.75 6.90
N GLU A 19 -0.87 -15.57 7.09
CA GLU A 19 0.49 -15.13 7.34
C GLU A 19 1.07 -14.30 6.18
N ALA A 20 0.85 -14.72 4.93
CA ALA A 20 1.30 -13.99 3.76
C ALA A 20 0.66 -12.61 3.67
N LEU A 21 -0.65 -12.51 3.93
CA LEU A 21 -1.39 -11.24 3.94
C LEU A 21 -0.98 -10.32 5.10
N LYS A 22 -0.75 -10.84 6.32
CA LYS A 22 -0.20 -10.07 7.45
C LYS A 22 1.15 -9.46 7.10
N MET A 23 2.04 -10.26 6.52
CA MET A 23 3.34 -9.77 6.06
C MET A 23 3.17 -8.69 4.99
N ALA A 24 2.31 -8.91 4.00
CA ALA A 24 2.07 -7.96 2.92
C ALA A 24 1.55 -6.62 3.44
N LEU A 25 0.62 -6.65 4.40
CA LEU A 25 0.08 -5.46 5.06
C LEU A 25 1.18 -4.62 5.72
N SER A 26 2.08 -5.27 6.47
CA SER A 26 3.22 -4.61 7.12
C SER A 26 4.22 -3.96 6.14
N PHE A 27 4.28 -4.46 4.90
CA PHE A 27 5.12 -3.85 3.85
C PHE A 27 4.41 -2.65 3.23
N VAL A 28 3.12 -2.76 2.96
CA VAL A 28 2.35 -1.66 2.36
C VAL A 28 2.30 -0.45 3.28
N GLN A 29 2.21 -0.65 4.60
CA GLN A 29 2.23 0.46 5.57
C GLN A 29 3.51 1.30 5.55
N ARG A 30 4.61 0.79 4.96
CA ARG A 30 5.85 1.55 4.74
C ARG A 30 5.85 2.34 3.43
N THR A 31 4.82 2.16 2.62
CA THR A 31 4.60 2.85 1.34
C THR A 31 3.47 3.87 1.46
N PHE A 32 3.13 4.55 0.36
CA PHE A 32 2.00 5.48 0.28
C PHE A 32 0.78 4.88 -0.44
N ASN A 33 0.81 3.58 -0.74
CA ASN A 33 -0.24 2.96 -1.54
C ASN A 33 -1.40 2.50 -0.63
N VAL A 34 -2.35 3.41 -0.42
CA VAL A 34 -3.51 3.17 0.45
C VAL A 34 -4.52 2.21 -0.18
N ASP A 35 -4.66 2.24 -1.51
CA ASP A 35 -5.59 1.35 -2.21
C ASP A 35 -5.18 -0.11 -2.06
N VAL A 36 -3.88 -0.41 -2.19
CA VAL A 36 -3.34 -1.76 -1.95
C VAL A 36 -3.44 -2.13 -0.47
N TYR A 37 -3.33 -1.18 0.45
CA TYR A 37 -3.52 -1.44 1.89
C TYR A 37 -4.96 -1.90 2.17
N GLU A 38 -5.94 -1.17 1.68
CA GLU A 38 -7.37 -1.48 1.84
C GLU A 38 -7.73 -2.81 1.17
N GLU A 39 -7.16 -3.10 -0.01
CA GLU A 39 -7.36 -4.38 -0.69
C GLU A 39 -6.81 -5.57 0.12
N ILE A 40 -5.55 -5.48 0.59
CA ILE A 40 -4.93 -6.56 1.39
C ILE A 40 -5.68 -6.73 2.70
N HIS A 41 -6.11 -5.63 3.33
CA HIS A 41 -6.91 -5.67 4.54
C HIS A 41 -8.23 -6.42 4.34
N ARG A 42 -8.96 -6.12 3.26
CA ARG A 42 -10.20 -6.82 2.91
C ARG A 42 -9.96 -8.32 2.74
N LYS A 43 -8.96 -8.70 1.94
CA LYS A 43 -8.57 -10.11 1.73
C LYS A 43 -8.20 -10.81 3.05
N LEU A 44 -7.53 -10.11 3.96
CA LEU A 44 -7.14 -10.67 5.26
C LEU A 44 -8.37 -10.88 6.16
N THR A 45 -9.30 -9.92 6.20
CA THR A 45 -10.56 -10.07 6.95
C THR A 45 -11.37 -11.26 6.44
N ASP A 46 -11.48 -11.43 5.12
CA ASP A 46 -12.21 -12.55 4.53
C ASP A 46 -11.53 -13.89 4.85
N ALA A 47 -10.21 -13.99 4.69
CA ALA A 47 -9.44 -15.19 5.02
C ALA A 47 -9.51 -15.56 6.52
N SER A 48 -9.52 -14.58 7.42
CA SER A 48 -9.70 -14.82 8.85
C SER A 48 -11.07 -15.38 9.20
N ARG A 49 -12.13 -14.95 8.50
CA ARG A 49 -13.50 -15.48 8.68
C ARG A 49 -13.65 -16.89 8.16
N GLU A 50 -13.02 -17.21 7.02
CA GLU A 50 -12.99 -18.57 6.47
C GLU A 50 -12.42 -19.58 7.48
N VAL A 51 -11.37 -19.20 8.20
CA VAL A 51 -10.75 -20.06 9.23
C VAL A 51 -11.66 -20.27 10.44
N GLN A 52 -12.44 -19.27 10.85
CA GLN A 52 -13.40 -19.40 11.97
C GLN A 52 -14.66 -20.21 11.63
N GLY A 53 -14.97 -20.40 10.34
CA GLY A 53 -16.15 -21.12 9.88
C GLY A 53 -16.02 -22.65 9.85
N VAL A 54 -14.86 -23.21 10.18
CA VAL A 54 -14.60 -24.66 10.11
C VAL A 54 -14.82 -25.31 11.48
N PRO A 55 -15.80 -26.21 11.64
CA PRO A 55 -16.21 -26.75 12.95
C PRO A 55 -15.19 -27.70 13.61
N ASP A 56 -14.13 -28.12 12.91
CA ASP A 56 -13.15 -29.12 13.37
C ASP A 56 -11.75 -28.52 13.65
N ALA A 57 -11.60 -27.20 13.56
CA ALA A 57 -10.36 -26.52 13.90
C ALA A 57 -10.34 -26.18 15.40
N VAL A 58 -9.35 -26.69 16.13
CA VAL A 58 -9.05 -26.31 17.51
C VAL A 58 -9.06 -24.77 17.60
N PRO A 59 -9.77 -24.15 18.57
CA PRO A 59 -9.85 -22.70 18.68
C PRO A 59 -8.55 -22.14 19.26
N GLU A 60 -7.44 -22.30 18.54
CA GLU A 60 -6.23 -21.53 18.79
C GLU A 60 -6.47 -20.10 18.29
N GLY A 61 -7.08 -19.32 19.17
CA GLY A 61 -7.26 -17.89 19.02
C GLY A 61 -8.45 -17.53 18.14
N LEU A 62 -9.47 -16.96 18.76
CA LEU A 62 -10.25 -15.90 18.13
C LEU A 62 -9.26 -14.80 17.71
N VAL A 63 -8.61 -14.95 16.55
CA VAL A 63 -7.82 -13.88 15.96
C VAL A 63 -8.85 -12.96 15.35
N GLU A 64 -9.36 -12.06 16.19
CA GLU A 64 -10.22 -10.96 15.76
C GLU A 64 -9.55 -10.32 14.53
N PRO A 65 -10.26 -10.20 13.40
CA PRO A 65 -9.67 -9.66 12.19
C PRO A 65 -9.10 -8.27 12.52
N PRO A 66 -7.85 -7.97 12.09
CA PRO A 66 -7.25 -6.69 12.39
C PRO A 66 -8.18 -5.56 11.97
N VAL A 67 -8.28 -4.53 12.81
CA VAL A 67 -9.09 -3.34 12.52
C VAL A 67 -8.37 -2.50 11.47
N LEU A 68 -9.12 -2.02 10.47
CA LEU A 68 -8.57 -1.15 9.44
C LEU A 68 -8.12 0.16 10.07
N ASP A 69 -6.85 0.52 9.88
CA ASP A 69 -6.31 1.78 10.38
C ASP A 69 -6.70 2.93 9.44
N THR A 70 -7.90 3.46 9.66
CA THR A 70 -8.45 4.58 8.88
C THR A 70 -7.66 5.87 9.08
N ALA A 71 -7.14 6.10 10.30
CA ALA A 71 -6.30 7.26 10.60
C ALA A 71 -4.97 7.23 9.83
N TRP A 72 -4.35 6.05 9.73
CA TRP A 72 -3.17 5.85 8.88
C TRP A 72 -3.52 6.07 7.40
N ALA A 73 -4.64 5.53 6.92
CA ALA A 73 -5.06 5.67 5.53
C ALA A 73 -5.25 7.15 5.14
N GLU A 74 -5.96 7.92 5.96
CA GLU A 74 -6.20 9.35 5.74
C GLU A 74 -4.90 10.17 5.80
N SER A 75 -4.09 9.96 6.83
CA SER A 75 -2.81 10.68 6.98
C SER A 75 -1.84 10.37 5.85
N THR A 76 -1.83 9.13 5.36
CA THR A 76 -1.00 8.69 4.24
C THR A 76 -1.49 9.28 2.92
N ARG A 77 -2.81 9.30 2.66
CA ARG A 77 -3.41 9.99 1.49
C ARG A 77 -3.04 11.45 1.46
N LYS A 78 -3.20 12.15 2.59
CA LYS A 78 -2.83 13.58 2.71
C LYS A 78 -1.34 13.80 2.44
N LYS A 79 -0.47 12.96 3.01
CA LYS A 79 0.97 13.06 2.83
C LYS A 79 1.41 12.74 1.39
N ALA A 80 0.74 11.82 0.71
CA ALA A 80 0.99 11.51 -0.69
C ALA A 80 0.61 12.71 -1.58
N LEU A 81 -0.55 13.32 -1.35
CA LEU A 81 -1.00 14.50 -2.10
C LEU A 81 -0.02 15.67 -1.97
N LEU A 82 0.37 16.03 -0.75
CA LEU A 82 1.34 17.11 -0.51
C LEU A 82 2.68 16.86 -1.20
N LYS A 83 3.12 15.59 -1.28
CA LYS A 83 4.34 15.23 -2.00
C LYS A 83 4.19 15.42 -3.51
N LEU A 84 3.04 15.06 -4.08
CA LEU A 84 2.75 15.26 -5.49
C LEU A 84 2.72 16.75 -5.84
N GLU A 85 2.02 17.57 -5.06
CA GLU A 85 1.95 19.03 -5.26
C GLU A 85 3.34 19.68 -5.22
N LYS A 86 4.19 19.23 -4.29
CA LYS A 86 5.58 19.69 -4.22
C LYS A 86 6.37 19.31 -5.48
N LEU A 87 6.27 18.05 -5.91
CA LEU A 87 6.97 17.57 -7.10
C LEU A 87 6.53 18.31 -8.36
N ASP A 88 5.23 18.59 -8.51
CA ASP A 88 4.69 19.38 -9.62
C ASP A 88 5.23 20.81 -9.62
N THR A 89 5.33 21.42 -8.45
CA THR A 89 5.90 22.76 -8.30
C THR A 89 7.38 22.79 -8.67
N ASP A 90 8.15 21.82 -8.16
CA ASP A 90 9.58 21.69 -8.46
C ASP A 90 9.81 21.40 -9.95
N LEU A 91 8.99 20.56 -10.57
CA LEU A 91 9.04 20.25 -11.99
C LEU A 91 8.78 21.49 -12.85
N LYS A 92 7.73 22.26 -12.56
CA LYS A 92 7.44 23.53 -13.26
C LYS A 92 8.58 24.53 -13.12
N LYS A 93 9.18 24.61 -11.93
CA LYS A 93 10.33 25.47 -11.67
C LYS A 93 11.55 25.06 -12.50
N LEU A 94 11.87 23.77 -12.54
CA LEU A 94 12.99 23.22 -13.32
C LEU A 94 12.78 23.44 -14.82
N GLN A 95 11.56 23.20 -15.32
CA GLN A 95 11.21 23.51 -16.71
C GLN A 95 11.42 25.00 -17.00
N GLY A 96 10.92 25.90 -16.15
CA GLY A 96 11.12 27.34 -16.33
C GLY A 96 12.61 27.74 -16.33
N GLN A 97 13.44 27.10 -15.50
CA GLN A 97 14.88 27.34 -15.47
C GLN A 97 15.59 26.82 -16.73
N LEU A 98 15.18 25.66 -17.26
CA LEU A 98 15.71 25.12 -18.52
C LEU A 98 15.40 26.08 -19.68
N HIS A 99 14.14 26.50 -19.85
CA HIS A 99 13.78 27.46 -20.89
C HIS A 99 14.62 28.74 -20.78
N LYS A 100 14.74 29.32 -19.57
CA LYS A 100 15.56 30.53 -19.35
C LYS A 100 17.02 30.34 -19.77
N ARG A 101 17.62 29.17 -19.46
CA ARG A 101 18.98 28.84 -19.87
C ARG A 101 19.12 28.76 -21.40
N GLU A 102 18.18 28.11 -22.08
CA GLU A 102 18.17 28.04 -23.55
C GLU A 102 18.09 29.41 -24.23
N TYR A 103 17.35 30.37 -23.66
CA TYR A 103 17.32 31.75 -24.18
C TYR A 103 18.64 32.49 -23.95
N GLN A 104 19.29 32.27 -22.80
CA GLN A 104 20.55 32.94 -22.46
C GLN A 104 21.73 32.39 -23.29
N GLU A 105 21.71 31.11 -23.62
CA GLU A 105 22.76 30.42 -24.37
C GLU A 105 22.59 30.49 -25.90
N ARG A 106 21.51 31.11 -26.39
CA ARG A 106 21.26 31.27 -27.81
C ARG A 106 22.28 32.26 -28.41
N PRO A 107 23.17 31.86 -29.35
CA PRO A 107 24.13 32.77 -29.95
C PRO A 107 23.39 33.87 -30.74
N ARG A 108 23.90 35.10 -30.64
CA ARG A 108 23.32 36.29 -31.31
C ARG A 108 23.40 36.20 -32.82
#